data_AF-A0A1Q8QDR9-F1
#
_entry.id   AF-A0A1Q8QDR9-F1
#
_cell.length_a   1.000
_cell.length_b   1.000
_cell.length_c   1.000
_cell.angle_alpha   90.00
_cell.angle_beta   90.00
_cell.angle_gamma   90.00
#
_symmetry.space_group_name_H-M   'P 1'
#
loop_
_entity.id
_entity.type
_entity.pdbx_description
1 polymer ?
#
loop_
_entity_poly.entity_id
_entity_poly.type
_entity_poly.pdbx_seq_one_letter_code
_entity_poly.pdbx_strand_id
1 'polypeptide(L)'
;MITEGKNAQQIISAFDIDKVTLKNHLLKLMQMDEKFYKIEGMDTRAVSGNAKFSKNGLRLSPTLMSNYGFTVGDEFKVSCMEEGKIVLEKK
;
A
#
# COMPACT_ATOMS: atom_id res chain seq x y z
N MET A 1 -9.81 7.90 3.54
CA MET A 1 -8.49 7.21 3.46
C MET A 1 -8.24 6.34 4.67
N ILE A 2 -8.06 6.90 5.88
CA ILE A 2 -7.89 6.11 7.11
C ILE A 2 -9.19 5.37 7.49
N THR A 3 -10.32 6.07 7.42
CA THR A 3 -11.67 5.51 7.63
C THR A 3 -12.12 4.55 6.53
N GLU A 4 -11.45 4.58 5.36
CA GLU A 4 -11.64 3.63 4.26
C GLU A 4 -10.81 2.36 4.44
N GLY A 5 -10.05 2.23 5.55
CA GLY A 5 -9.21 1.08 5.82
C GLY A 5 -7.92 1.03 4.98
N LYS A 6 -7.52 2.13 4.33
CA LYS A 6 -6.27 2.16 3.55
C LYS A 6 -5.05 2.07 4.46
N ASN A 7 -4.08 1.28 4.02
CA ASN A 7 -2.83 1.09 4.76
C ASN A 7 -1.86 2.28 4.56
N ALA A 8 -0.81 2.33 5.39
CA ALA A 8 0.17 3.42 5.36
C ALA A 8 0.84 3.60 4.00
N GLN A 9 1.13 2.50 3.29
CA GLN A 9 1.79 2.56 1.98
C GLN A 9 0.87 3.13 0.90
N GLN A 10 -0.40 2.75 0.89
CA GLN A 10 -1.41 3.30 -0.02
C GLN A 10 -1.59 4.80 0.20
N ILE A 11 -1.57 5.26 1.45
CA ILE A 11 -1.67 6.68 1.79
C ILE A 11 -0.39 7.42 1.34
N ILE A 12 0.79 6.87 1.62
CA ILE A 12 2.07 7.41 1.15
C ILE A 12 2.07 7.55 -0.38
N SER A 13 1.70 6.50 -1.10
CA SER A 13 1.67 6.52 -2.57
C SER A 13 0.59 7.44 -3.15
N ALA A 14 -0.56 7.59 -2.49
CA ALA A 14 -1.63 8.46 -2.97
C ALA A 14 -1.31 9.95 -2.79
N PHE A 15 -0.60 10.31 -1.73
CA PHE A 15 -0.24 11.69 -1.42
C PHE A 15 1.19 12.07 -1.83
N ASP A 16 1.96 11.11 -2.35
CA ASP A 16 3.39 11.26 -2.68
C ASP A 16 4.21 11.83 -1.51
N ILE A 17 3.93 11.34 -0.29
CA ILE A 17 4.60 11.77 0.94
C ILE A 17 5.43 10.64 1.54
N ASP A 18 6.48 10.97 2.27
CA ASP A 18 7.21 9.99 3.07
C ASP A 18 6.44 9.60 4.36
N LYS A 19 6.91 8.52 4.99
CA LYS A 19 6.33 7.97 6.22
C LYS A 19 6.44 8.91 7.43
N VAL A 20 7.46 9.76 7.50
CA VAL A 20 7.67 10.72 8.58
C VAL A 20 6.64 11.85 8.46
N THR A 21 6.44 12.35 7.25
CA THR A 21 5.40 13.34 6.93
C THR A 21 4.02 12.78 7.24
N LEU A 22 3.74 11.53 6.87
CA LEU A 22 2.49 10.87 7.25
C LEU A 22 2.30 10.79 8.78
N LYS A 23 3.35 10.46 9.55
CA LYS A 23 3.30 10.46 11.03
C LYS A 23 2.97 11.84 11.60
N ASN A 24 3.60 12.89 11.08
CA ASN A 24 3.38 14.25 11.55
C ASN A 24 1.94 14.73 11.24
N HIS A 25 1.43 14.41 10.04
CA HIS A 25 0.05 14.72 9.67
C HIS A 25 -0.95 13.94 10.53
N LEU A 26 -0.70 12.66 10.78
CA LEU A 26 -1.55 11.83 11.64
C LEU A 26 -1.61 12.39 13.07
N LEU A 27 -0.47 12.81 13.62
CA LEU A 27 -0.42 13.39 14.96
C LEU A 27 -1.25 14.67 15.06
N LYS A 28 -1.13 15.58 14.08
CA LYS A 28 -1.96 16.80 14.03
C LYS A 28 -3.45 16.47 13.92
N LEU A 29 -3.80 15.48 13.10
CA LEU A 29 -5.20 15.04 12.94
C LEU A 29 -5.77 14.49 14.26
N MET A 30 -5.00 13.66 14.98
CA MET A 30 -5.38 13.12 16.29
C MET A 30 -5.59 14.23 17.33
N GLN A 31 -4.76 15.27 17.31
CA GLN A 31 -4.87 16.41 18.21
C GLN A 31 -6.10 17.29 17.90
N MET A 32 -6.43 17.47 16.62
CA MET A 32 -7.59 18.26 16.21
C MET A 32 -8.93 17.55 16.48
N ASP A 33 -8.97 16.25 16.21
CA ASP A 33 -10.20 15.46 16.33
C ASP A 33 -10.38 14.82 17.71
N GLU A 34 -9.36 14.92 18.58
CA GLU A 34 -9.24 14.19 19.85
C GLU A 34 -9.54 12.69 19.72
N LYS A 35 -9.17 12.12 18.56
CA LYS A 35 -9.45 10.73 18.19
C LYS A 35 -8.18 9.99 17.85
N PHE A 36 -8.12 8.74 18.29
CA PHE A 36 -7.02 7.86 17.96
C PHE A 36 -7.29 7.16 16.62
N TYR A 37 -6.39 7.39 15.66
CA TYR A 37 -6.42 6.75 14.35
C TYR A 37 -5.36 5.65 14.26
N LYS A 38 -5.79 4.39 14.06
CA LYS A 38 -4.88 3.27 13.80
C LYS A 38 -4.76 3.06 12.30
N ILE A 39 -3.55 3.18 11.76
CA ILE A 39 -3.25 2.89 10.35
C ILE A 39 -2.39 1.63 10.29
N GLU A 40 -2.85 0.60 9.58
CA GLU A 40 -2.05 -0.60 9.34
C GLU A 40 -0.80 -0.26 8.51
N GLY A 41 0.35 -0.83 8.88
CA GLY A 41 1.61 -0.59 8.20
C GLY A 41 2.44 0.60 8.74
N MET A 42 1.91 1.36 9.71
CA MET A 42 2.63 2.50 10.31
C MET A 42 3.84 2.11 11.18
N ASP A 43 3.80 0.96 11.83
CA ASP A 43 4.90 0.49 12.71
C ASP A 43 5.80 -0.55 12.03
N THR A 44 5.34 -1.16 10.95
CA THR A 44 6.12 -2.14 10.19
C THR A 44 7.12 -1.42 9.28
N ARG A 45 8.35 -1.93 9.17
CA ARG A 45 9.21 -1.59 8.02
C ARG A 45 8.45 -1.99 6.76
N ALA A 46 8.13 -1.03 5.91
CA ALA A 46 7.68 -1.32 4.55
C ALA A 46 8.87 -1.99 3.85
N VAL A 47 8.92 -3.32 3.88
CA VAL A 47 9.87 -4.06 3.06
C VAL A 47 9.29 -3.97 1.66
N SER A 48 9.62 -2.91 0.93
CA SER A 48 9.37 -2.80 -0.50
C SER A 48 10.28 -3.82 -1.19
N GLY A 49 9.92 -5.09 -1.06
CA GLY A 49 10.53 -6.12 -1.87
C GLY A 49 10.11 -5.85 -3.30
N ASN A 50 10.95 -5.15 -4.07
CA ASN A 50 10.73 -4.91 -5.50
C ASN A 50 10.24 -6.20 -6.17
N ALA A 51 9.36 -6.05 -7.16
CA ALA A 51 8.97 -7.17 -8.00
C ALA A 51 10.24 -7.80 -8.59
N LYS A 52 10.40 -9.12 -8.42
CA LYS A 52 11.60 -9.82 -8.88
C LYS A 52 11.30 -10.58 -10.15
N PHE A 53 12.16 -10.45 -11.13
CA PHE A 53 12.15 -11.30 -12.32
C PHE A 53 12.81 -12.64 -11.98
N SER A 54 12.16 -13.74 -12.34
CA SER A 54 12.65 -15.10 -12.18
C SER A 54 12.56 -15.85 -13.51
N LYS A 55 13.17 -17.04 -13.59
CA LYS A 55 13.05 -17.91 -14.78
C LYS A 55 11.60 -18.24 -15.14
N ASN A 56 10.68 -18.20 -14.18
CA ASN A 56 9.27 -18.54 -14.37
C ASN A 56 8.37 -17.29 -14.49
N GLY A 57 8.96 -16.10 -14.65
CA GLY A 57 8.24 -14.83 -14.79
C GLY A 57 8.35 -13.90 -13.58
N LEU A 58 7.36 -13.02 -13.43
CA LEU A 58 7.31 -11.97 -12.40
C LEU A 58 6.89 -12.56 -11.05
N ARG A 59 7.76 -12.43 -10.05
CA ARG A 59 7.48 -12.84 -8.68
C ARG A 59 7.17 -11.62 -7.81
N LEU A 60 5.93 -11.55 -7.34
CA LEU A 60 5.48 -10.59 -6.34
C LEU A 60 5.49 -11.28 -4.97
N SER A 61 6.20 -10.71 -3.99
CA SER A 61 6.21 -11.28 -2.65
C SER A 61 4.88 -11.02 -1.93
N PRO A 62 4.44 -11.90 -1.02
CA PRO A 62 3.24 -11.64 -0.21
C PRO A 62 3.32 -10.30 0.52
N THR A 63 4.49 -9.94 1.06
CA THR A 63 4.71 -8.65 1.72
C THR A 63 4.51 -7.46 0.78
N LEU A 64 5.01 -7.54 -0.46
CA LEU A 64 4.77 -6.50 -1.47
C LEU A 64 3.27 -6.37 -1.77
N MET A 65 2.60 -7.50 -1.96
CA MET A 65 1.17 -7.53 -2.28
C MET A 65 0.31 -6.96 -1.14
N SER A 66 0.63 -7.28 0.12
CA SER A 66 -0.05 -6.73 1.30
C SER A 66 0.11 -5.22 1.42
N ASN A 67 1.26 -4.67 1.03
CA ASN A 67 1.44 -3.21 0.98
C ASN A 67 0.47 -2.52 0.01
N TYR A 68 -0.02 -3.23 -1.01
CA TYR A 68 -1.02 -2.71 -1.95
C TYR A 68 -2.45 -3.15 -1.63
N GLY A 69 -2.69 -3.79 -0.49
CA GLY A 69 -4.02 -4.24 -0.06
C GLY A 69 -4.46 -5.60 -0.61
N PHE A 70 -3.53 -6.37 -1.17
CA PHE A 70 -3.76 -7.74 -1.61
C PHE A 70 -3.35 -8.74 -0.53
N THR A 71 -4.14 -9.80 -0.40
CA THR A 71 -3.93 -10.92 0.51
C THR A 71 -3.90 -12.23 -0.28
N VAL A 72 -3.26 -13.26 0.26
CA VAL A 72 -3.21 -14.56 -0.40
C VAL A 72 -4.62 -15.15 -0.44
N GLY A 73 -5.10 -15.49 -1.64
CA GLY A 73 -6.46 -15.95 -1.88
C GLY A 73 -7.38 -14.88 -2.49
N ASP A 74 -6.96 -13.62 -2.58
CA ASP A 74 -7.70 -12.60 -3.33
C ASP A 74 -7.72 -12.94 -4.82
N GLU A 75 -8.90 -12.84 -5.45
CA GLU A 75 -9.02 -12.77 -6.89
C GLU A 75 -8.66 -11.37 -7.39
N PHE A 76 -7.89 -11.30 -8.46
CA PHE A 76 -7.56 -10.04 -9.11
C PHE A 76 -7.64 -10.19 -10.63
N LYS A 77 -7.94 -9.07 -11.28
CA LYS A 77 -7.88 -8.94 -12.73
C LYS A 77 -6.51 -8.38 -13.12
N VAL A 78 -5.94 -8.94 -14.18
CA VAL A 78 -4.75 -8.39 -14.84
C VAL A 78 -5.18 -7.65 -16.09
N SER A 79 -4.82 -6.38 -16.19
CA SER A 79 -5.07 -5.53 -17.36
C SER A 79 -3.75 -5.01 -17.91
N CYS A 80 -3.53 -5.11 -19.22
CA CYS A 80 -2.41 -4.46 -19.89
C CYS A 80 -2.90 -3.14 -20.49
N MET A 81 -2.34 -2.01 -20.04
CA MET A 81 -2.61 -0.70 -20.61
C MET A 81 -1.65 -0.40 -21.77
N GLU A 82 -2.05 0.49 -22.67
CA GLU A 82 -1.33 0.82 -23.92
C GLU A 82 0.12 1.29 -23.71
N GLU A 83 0.47 1.78 -22.51
CA GLU A 83 1.84 2.18 -22.14
C GLU A 83 2.75 1.01 -21.71
N GLY A 84 2.36 -0.24 -21.96
CA GLY A 84 3.12 -1.42 -21.50
C GLY A 84 3.06 -1.62 -19.97
N LYS A 85 2.12 -0.95 -19.30
CA LYS A 85 1.87 -1.07 -17.86
C LYS A 85 0.92 -2.24 -17.60
N ILE A 86 1.32 -3.11 -16.67
CA ILE A 86 0.47 -4.20 -16.16
C ILE A 86 -0.17 -3.71 -14.85
N VAL A 87 -1.50 -3.68 -14.82
CA VAL A 87 -2.28 -3.27 -13.64
C VAL A 87 -2.98 -4.49 -13.04
N LEU A 88 -2.87 -4.61 -11.71
CA LEU A 88 -3.54 -5.61 -10.90
C LEU A 88 -4.70 -4.92 -10.18
N GLU A 89 -5.93 -5.33 -10.47
CA GLU A 89 -7.14 -4.78 -9.82
C GLU A 89 -7.82 -5.85 -8.98
N LYS A 90 -8.12 -5.52 -7.72
CA LYS A 90 -8.86 -6.42 -6.83
C LYS A 90 -10.30 -6.56 -7.33
N LYS A 91 -10.82 -7.78 -7.33
CA LYS A 91 -12.17 -8.11 -7.81
C LYS A 91 -13.22 -7.95 -6.71
#